data_AF-A0A1I7Y4Y4-F1
#
_entry.id   AF-A0A1I7Y4Y4-F1
#
_cell.length_a   1.000
_cell.length_b   1.000
_cell.length_c   1.000
_cell.angle_alpha   90.00
_cell.angle_beta   90.00
_cell.angle_gamma   90.00
#
_symmetry.space_group_name_H-M   'P 1'
#
loop_
_entity.id
_entity.type
_entity.pdbx_description
1 polymer ?
#
loop_
_entity_poly.entity_id
_entity_poly.type
_entity_poly.pdbx_seq_one_letter_code
_entity_poly.pdbx_strand_id
1 'polypeptide(L)'
;MIKWTYYAKRALQHLVRGWKDTSDTATNQAILQHYGFRSFFLDASGDPQVAAWFASNRFESNIAITLVEDCFEDPVWLRTLNARFAPTEGMGHLYLISQKALRQSGIQAVHLSEIATNEGTPRYVRQDAYMVGPLMQNGLSGDCILCHITAPAKVLNDFAGEYNAGWLFPEPSDDPVYRELLAMPWEKMRHVPNEGLEAFRRSLELPEYSYYLQKHMPPRSAMYRQFWTRDLPPPSTCQPGIKIAQILCSSSLYHGASASRLILPELTKLLEEYDEISIELDGLVYHGMGTRYGKGVGIVK
;
A
#
# COMPACT_ATOMS: atom_id res chain seq x y z
N MET A 1 -9.65 -3.11 1.12
CA MET A 1 -9.89 -1.68 1.40
C MET A 1 -9.38 -1.29 2.79
N ILE A 2 -9.90 -1.87 3.87
CA ILE A 2 -9.54 -1.49 5.26
C ILE A 2 -8.02 -1.56 5.56
N LYS A 3 -7.37 -2.69 5.24
CA LYS A 3 -5.91 -2.88 5.44
C LYS A 3 -5.07 -1.86 4.66
N TRP A 4 -5.45 -1.57 3.42
CA TRP A 4 -4.81 -0.53 2.59
C TRP A 4 -4.98 0.85 3.19
N THR A 5 -6.20 1.24 3.55
CA THR A 5 -6.49 2.55 4.16
C THR A 5 -5.70 2.73 5.46
N TYR A 6 -5.60 1.69 6.27
CA TYR A 6 -4.77 1.68 7.48
C TYR A 6 -3.30 1.97 7.14
N TYR A 7 -2.71 1.27 6.17
CA TYR A 7 -1.29 1.40 5.87
C TYR A 7 -0.92 2.67 5.11
N ALA A 8 -1.78 3.17 4.22
CA ALA A 8 -1.60 4.49 3.63
C ALA A 8 -1.62 5.58 4.71
N LYS A 9 -2.62 5.54 5.60
CA LYS A 9 -2.69 6.46 6.74
C LYS A 9 -1.42 6.41 7.59
N ARG A 10 -0.92 5.21 7.90
CA ARG A 10 0.34 5.03 8.65
C ARG A 10 1.54 5.60 7.91
N ALA A 11 1.67 5.34 6.60
CA ALA A 11 2.74 5.91 5.80
C ALA A 11 2.72 7.45 5.84
N LEU A 12 1.54 8.07 5.74
CA LEU A 12 1.40 9.53 5.83
C LEU A 12 1.75 10.07 7.21
N GLN A 13 1.24 9.44 8.27
CA GLN A 13 1.56 9.82 9.65
C GLN A 13 3.06 9.81 9.92
N HIS A 14 3.81 8.90 9.29
CA HIS A 14 5.25 8.82 9.47
C HIS A 14 6.04 9.78 8.56
N LEU A 15 5.61 9.93 7.31
CA LEU A 15 6.41 10.62 6.29
C LEU A 15 6.08 12.11 6.14
N VAL A 16 4.87 12.52 6.52
CA VAL A 16 4.36 13.89 6.31
C VAL A 16 4.30 14.63 7.64
N ARG A 17 5.12 15.69 7.76
CA ARG A 17 5.15 16.51 8.98
C ARG A 17 3.80 17.16 9.25
N GLY A 18 3.34 17.05 10.49
CA GLY A 18 2.10 17.69 10.93
C GLY A 18 0.83 17.01 10.42
N TRP A 19 0.94 15.85 9.76
CA TRP A 19 -0.21 15.03 9.41
C TRP A 19 -0.88 14.51 10.70
N LYS A 20 -1.91 15.23 11.15
CA LYS A 20 -2.72 14.80 12.28
C LYS A 20 -3.55 13.58 11.86
N ASP A 21 -3.97 12.79 12.84
CA ASP A 21 -4.97 11.75 12.61
C ASP A 21 -6.30 12.40 12.22
N THR A 22 -6.42 12.78 10.95
CA THR A 22 -7.62 13.37 10.37
C THR A 22 -8.50 12.23 9.88
N SER A 23 -9.81 12.40 10.03
CA SER A 23 -10.82 11.53 9.43
C SER A 23 -10.88 11.67 7.89
N ASP A 24 -9.85 12.24 7.26
CA ASP A 24 -9.77 12.46 5.82
C ASP A 24 -9.45 11.16 5.09
N THR A 25 -10.48 10.34 4.95
CA THR A 25 -10.44 9.07 4.22
C THR A 25 -10.26 9.28 2.73
N ALA A 26 -10.64 10.45 2.19
CA ALA A 26 -10.51 10.78 0.78
C ALA A 26 -9.03 10.89 0.39
N THR A 27 -8.23 11.65 1.14
CA THR A 27 -6.79 11.78 0.84
C THR A 27 -6.05 10.45 1.00
N ASN A 28 -6.42 9.63 1.99
CA ASN A 28 -5.87 8.27 2.12
C ASN A 28 -6.18 7.41 0.89
N GLN A 29 -7.42 7.45 0.37
CA GLN A 29 -7.80 6.71 -0.85
C GLN A 29 -7.13 7.27 -2.11
N ALA A 30 -6.95 8.58 -2.17
CA ALA A 30 -6.31 9.28 -3.27
C ALA A 30 -4.84 8.83 -3.45
N ILE A 31 -4.07 8.82 -2.37
CA ILE A 31 -2.69 8.30 -2.37
C ILE A 31 -2.67 6.81 -2.70
N LEU A 32 -3.56 6.02 -2.09
CA LEU A 32 -3.66 4.58 -2.38
C LEU A 32 -3.79 4.32 -3.87
N GLN A 33 -4.65 5.10 -4.53
CA GLN A 33 -4.88 4.95 -5.96
C GLN A 33 -3.63 5.24 -6.78
N HIS A 34 -2.89 6.29 -6.42
CA HIS A 34 -1.66 6.65 -7.11
C HIS A 34 -0.56 5.58 -7.03
N TYR A 35 -0.61 4.71 -6.01
CA TYR A 35 0.28 3.53 -5.89
C TYR A 35 -0.30 2.24 -6.51
N GLY A 36 -1.43 2.31 -7.22
CA GLY A 36 -2.01 1.20 -7.98
C GLY A 36 -3.21 0.52 -7.32
N PHE A 37 -3.73 1.06 -6.21
CA PHE A 37 -5.00 0.59 -5.66
C PHE A 37 -6.18 1.09 -6.49
N ARG A 38 -7.25 0.30 -6.62
CA ARG A 38 -8.46 0.77 -7.32
C ARG A 38 -9.34 1.54 -6.36
N SER A 39 -9.64 2.80 -6.69
CA SER A 39 -10.53 3.64 -5.89
C SER A 39 -11.46 4.47 -6.80
N PHE A 40 -12.19 5.42 -6.22
CA PHE A 40 -13.21 6.22 -6.92
C PHE A 40 -12.68 7.56 -7.42
N PHE A 41 -11.36 7.73 -7.52
CA PHE A 41 -10.77 8.96 -8.00
C PHE A 41 -10.25 8.77 -9.43
N LEU A 42 -9.93 9.87 -10.09
CA LEU A 42 -9.19 9.90 -11.34
C LEU A 42 -7.80 10.47 -11.04
N ASP A 43 -6.77 9.75 -11.47
CA ASP A 43 -5.38 10.19 -11.39
C ASP A 43 -5.07 11.04 -12.62
N ALA A 44 -4.57 12.25 -12.42
CA ALA A 44 -4.26 13.22 -13.45
C ALA A 44 -2.88 13.84 -13.19
N SER A 45 -2.29 14.45 -14.20
CA SER A 45 -1.03 15.18 -14.08
C SER A 45 -1.21 16.64 -14.45
N GLY A 46 -0.54 17.54 -13.74
CA GLY A 46 -0.39 18.93 -14.13
C GLY A 46 0.75 19.13 -15.15
N ASP A 47 1.63 18.14 -15.34
CA ASP A 47 2.67 18.15 -16.36
C ASP A 47 2.15 17.51 -17.67
N PRO A 48 2.01 18.30 -18.76
CA PRO A 48 1.51 17.79 -20.02
C PRO A 48 2.44 16.74 -20.65
N GLN A 49 3.75 16.78 -20.38
CA GLN A 49 4.70 15.79 -20.89
C GLN A 49 4.54 14.44 -20.20
N VAL A 50 4.28 14.44 -18.88
CA VAL A 50 3.92 13.22 -18.12
C VAL A 50 2.62 12.64 -18.66
N ALA A 51 1.61 13.46 -18.89
CA ALA A 51 0.34 13.00 -19.48
C ALA A 51 0.55 12.41 -20.88
N ALA A 52 1.37 13.03 -21.73
CA ALA A 52 1.71 12.53 -23.06
C ALA A 52 2.50 11.21 -23.00
N TRP A 53 3.36 11.04 -21.99
CA TRP A 53 4.04 9.79 -21.75
C TRP A 53 3.04 8.66 -21.45
N PHE A 54 2.08 8.88 -20.56
CA PHE A 54 1.02 7.89 -20.30
C PHE A 54 0.14 7.64 -21.53
N ALA A 55 -0.17 8.66 -22.33
CA ALA A 55 -0.97 8.50 -23.53
C ALA A 55 -0.25 7.77 -24.68
N SER A 56 1.08 7.67 -24.64
CA SER A 56 1.92 6.94 -25.61
C SER A 56 2.38 5.57 -25.13
N ASN A 57 1.98 5.16 -23.92
CA ASN A 57 2.36 3.88 -23.33
C ASN A 57 1.12 3.13 -22.79
N ARG A 58 1.17 1.80 -22.84
CA ARG A 58 0.15 0.92 -22.28
C ARG A 58 0.67 0.26 -21.03
N PHE A 59 -0.14 0.31 -19.99
CA PHE A 59 0.08 -0.48 -18.78
C PHE A 59 -0.09 -1.97 -19.08
N GLU A 60 0.92 -2.75 -18.74
CA GLU A 60 0.92 -4.20 -18.76
C GLU A 60 1.29 -4.73 -17.38
N SER A 61 0.64 -5.80 -16.94
CA SER A 61 1.02 -6.48 -15.71
C SER A 61 0.90 -7.99 -15.84
N ASN A 62 1.76 -8.68 -15.10
CA ASN A 62 1.77 -10.12 -15.02
C ASN A 62 2.14 -10.57 -13.62
N ILE A 63 1.63 -11.73 -13.23
CA ILE A 63 2.10 -12.39 -12.01
C ILE A 63 3.49 -12.94 -12.28
N ALA A 64 4.42 -12.67 -11.36
CA ALA A 64 5.74 -13.25 -11.36
C ALA A 64 5.94 -14.09 -10.09
N ILE A 65 6.72 -15.16 -10.24
CA ILE A 65 7.11 -16.05 -9.16
C ILE A 65 8.64 -16.05 -9.12
N THR A 66 9.20 -15.65 -7.99
CA THR A 66 10.65 -15.51 -7.82
C THR A 66 11.13 -16.37 -6.66
N LEU A 67 12.22 -17.12 -6.85
CA LEU A 67 12.88 -17.89 -5.80
C LEU A 67 13.81 -16.96 -5.02
N VAL A 68 13.60 -16.86 -3.71
CA VAL A 68 14.47 -16.10 -2.79
C VAL A 68 14.76 -16.93 -1.54
N GLU A 69 15.56 -16.38 -0.64
CA GLU A 69 15.82 -16.92 0.68
C GLU A 69 15.26 -16.00 1.75
N ASP A 70 14.66 -16.58 2.79
CA ASP A 70 14.18 -15.84 3.95
C ASP A 70 15.31 -15.48 4.94
N CYS A 71 14.96 -14.94 6.11
CA CYS A 71 15.96 -14.52 7.09
C CYS A 71 16.73 -15.68 7.76
N PHE A 72 16.31 -16.93 7.53
CA PHE A 72 16.99 -18.15 7.97
C PHE A 72 17.73 -18.84 6.82
N GLU A 73 17.85 -18.17 5.68
CA GLU A 73 18.42 -18.73 4.44
C GLU A 73 17.58 -19.88 3.85
N ASP A 74 16.32 -20.02 4.28
CA ASP A 74 15.42 -21.03 3.75
C ASP A 74 14.84 -20.59 2.39
N PRO A 75 14.86 -21.44 1.36
CA PRO A 75 14.35 -21.11 0.05
C PRO A 75 12.81 -21.00 0.05
N VAL A 76 12.29 -19.93 -0.58
CA VAL A 76 10.85 -19.67 -0.68
C VAL A 76 10.46 -19.06 -2.02
N TRP A 77 9.21 -19.25 -2.42
CA TRP A 77 8.62 -18.61 -3.58
C TRP A 77 7.93 -17.30 -3.20
N LEU A 78 8.25 -16.21 -3.90
CA LEU A 78 7.52 -14.95 -3.80
C LEU A 78 6.65 -14.73 -5.03
N ARG A 79 5.35 -14.51 -4.78
CA ARG A 79 4.39 -14.07 -5.79
C ARG A 79 4.26 -12.54 -5.76
N THR A 80 4.66 -11.89 -6.85
CA THR A 80 4.53 -10.43 -7.06
C THR A 80 3.65 -10.11 -8.27
N LEU A 81 3.13 -8.88 -8.32
CA LEU A 81 2.47 -8.32 -9.49
C LEU A 81 3.48 -7.40 -10.19
N ASN A 82 4.14 -7.91 -11.22
CA ASN A 82 5.07 -7.11 -11.99
C ASN A 82 4.29 -6.24 -12.95
N ALA A 83 4.74 -5.00 -13.11
CA ALA A 83 4.10 -4.02 -13.96
C ALA A 83 5.13 -3.34 -14.86
N ARG A 84 4.70 -2.97 -16.06
CA ARG A 84 5.50 -2.17 -16.99
C ARG A 84 4.61 -1.32 -17.87
N PHE A 85 5.22 -0.30 -18.47
CA PHE A 85 4.62 0.50 -19.52
C PHE A 85 5.31 0.17 -20.84
N ALA A 86 4.56 -0.44 -21.75
CA ALA A 86 5.04 -0.76 -23.10
C ALA A 86 4.64 0.37 -24.06
N PRO A 87 5.53 0.84 -24.94
CA PRO A 87 5.17 1.79 -25.99
C PRO A 87 4.03 1.26 -26.85
N THR A 88 3.08 2.12 -27.21
CA THR A 88 1.94 1.72 -28.06
C THR A 88 2.12 2.17 -29.49
N GLU A 89 1.65 1.34 -30.41
CA GLU A 89 1.40 1.73 -31.80
C GLU A 89 -0.08 2.15 -31.91
N GLY A 90 -0.35 3.31 -32.48
CA GLY A 90 -1.72 3.82 -32.67
C GLY A 90 -1.90 5.26 -32.20
N MET A 91 -3.10 5.57 -31.71
CA MET A 91 -3.48 6.90 -31.24
C MET A 91 -3.49 6.94 -29.71
N GLY A 92 -2.89 7.98 -29.13
CA GLY A 92 -3.04 8.32 -27.72
C GLY A 92 -4.11 9.40 -27.52
N HIS A 93 -4.63 9.46 -26.30
CA HIS A 93 -5.73 10.34 -25.92
C HIS A 93 -5.33 11.18 -24.70
N LEU A 94 -5.43 12.50 -24.83
CA LEU A 94 -5.21 13.45 -23.75
C LEU A 94 -6.49 14.24 -23.47
N TYR A 95 -6.86 14.32 -22.21
CA TYR A 95 -8.03 15.07 -21.74
C TYR A 95 -7.56 16.23 -20.88
N LEU A 96 -7.90 17.46 -21.29
CA LEU A 96 -7.63 18.66 -20.51
C LEU A 96 -8.81 18.92 -19.58
N ILE A 97 -8.58 18.82 -18.28
CA ILE A 97 -9.62 18.95 -17.25
C ILE A 97 -9.55 20.34 -16.62
N SER A 98 -10.67 21.07 -16.61
CA SER A 98 -10.73 22.40 -16.00
C SER A 98 -10.94 22.32 -14.49
N GLN A 99 -9.95 22.75 -13.71
CA GLN A 99 -10.13 22.91 -12.27
C GLN A 99 -11.30 23.87 -11.91
N LYS A 100 -11.55 24.88 -12.76
CA LYS A 100 -12.68 25.80 -12.56
C LYS A 100 -14.01 25.08 -12.72
N ALA A 101 -14.15 24.26 -13.77
CA ALA A 101 -15.38 23.49 -14.02
C ALA A 101 -15.59 22.42 -12.94
N LEU A 102 -14.52 21.73 -12.52
CA LEU A 102 -14.58 20.79 -11.39
C LEU A 102 -15.17 21.43 -10.13
N ARG A 103 -14.65 22.62 -9.75
CA ARG A 103 -15.16 23.37 -8.59
C ARG A 103 -16.63 23.76 -8.75
N GLN A 104 -17.06 24.16 -9.95
CA GLN A 104 -18.45 24.49 -10.24
C GLN A 104 -19.37 23.27 -10.13
N SER A 105 -18.88 22.08 -10.46
CA SER A 105 -19.59 20.81 -10.31
C SER A 105 -19.45 20.18 -8.92
N GLY A 106 -18.80 20.85 -7.96
CA GLY A 106 -18.57 20.33 -6.62
C GLY A 106 -17.57 19.16 -6.54
N ILE A 107 -16.77 18.96 -7.58
CA ILE A 107 -15.71 17.94 -7.64
C ILE A 107 -14.39 18.56 -7.21
N GLN A 108 -13.67 17.88 -6.32
CA GLN A 108 -12.36 18.34 -5.86
C GLN A 108 -11.26 17.82 -6.78
N ALA A 109 -10.22 18.63 -6.93
CA ALA A 109 -8.94 18.24 -7.50
C ALA A 109 -7.86 18.63 -6.49
N VAL A 110 -7.21 17.63 -5.90
CA VAL A 110 -6.19 17.84 -4.87
C VAL A 110 -4.83 17.56 -5.48
N HIS A 111 -3.90 18.51 -5.34
CA HIS A 111 -2.51 18.28 -5.73
C HIS A 111 -1.82 17.43 -4.66
N LEU A 112 -1.26 16.30 -5.04
CA LEU A 112 -0.63 15.38 -4.08
C LEU A 112 0.69 15.89 -3.51
N SER A 113 1.31 16.93 -4.07
CA SER A 113 2.49 17.57 -3.46
C SER A 113 2.18 18.30 -2.16
N GLU A 114 0.91 18.57 -1.84
CA GLU A 114 0.50 19.02 -0.50
C GLU A 114 0.93 18.02 0.60
N ILE A 115 1.21 16.78 0.19
CA ILE A 115 1.67 15.66 1.01
C ILE A 115 3.20 15.62 0.99
N ALA A 116 3.85 16.71 1.38
CA ALA A 116 5.31 16.80 1.31
C ALA A 116 5.98 15.81 2.29
N THR A 117 6.81 14.91 1.77
CA THR A 117 7.66 14.03 2.59
C THR A 117 8.92 14.77 3.04
N ASN A 118 9.46 14.37 4.19
CA ASN A 118 10.70 14.98 4.72
C ASN A 118 11.94 14.71 3.87
N GLU A 119 11.93 13.61 3.13
CA GLU A 119 13.04 13.10 2.33
C GLU A 119 12.52 12.44 1.06
N GLY A 120 13.42 12.18 0.10
CA GLY A 120 13.11 11.50 -1.15
C GLY A 120 12.31 12.32 -2.14
N THR A 121 11.93 11.68 -3.24
CA THR A 121 11.09 12.26 -4.30
C THR A 121 10.01 11.24 -4.67
N PRO A 122 8.89 11.22 -3.92
CA PRO A 122 7.78 10.31 -4.19
C PRO A 122 7.27 10.46 -5.62
N ARG A 123 6.72 9.37 -6.18
CA ARG A 123 6.24 9.37 -7.57
C ARG A 123 5.18 10.44 -7.87
N TYR A 124 4.32 10.79 -6.91
CA TYR A 124 3.31 11.84 -7.12
C TYR A 124 3.92 13.24 -7.29
N VAL A 125 5.12 13.46 -6.75
CA VAL A 125 5.88 14.70 -6.98
C VAL A 125 6.46 14.69 -8.39
N ARG A 126 7.08 13.56 -8.80
CA ARG A 126 7.64 13.42 -10.16
C ARG A 126 6.56 13.52 -11.23
N GLN A 127 5.38 12.96 -10.98
CA GLN A 127 4.28 12.95 -11.95
C GLN A 127 3.40 14.21 -11.91
N ASP A 128 3.74 15.22 -11.09
CA ASP A 128 2.90 16.40 -10.84
C ASP A 128 1.42 16.02 -10.60
N ALA A 129 1.21 15.05 -9.70
CA ALA A 129 -0.02 14.28 -9.65
C ALA A 129 -1.16 15.03 -8.95
N TYR A 130 -2.34 14.95 -9.56
CA TYR A 130 -3.61 15.45 -9.08
C TYR A 130 -4.60 14.30 -8.93
N MET A 131 -5.32 14.28 -7.81
CA MET A 131 -6.42 13.35 -7.62
C MET A 131 -7.74 14.09 -7.75
N VAL A 132 -8.51 13.72 -8.78
CA VAL A 132 -9.81 14.30 -9.10
C VAL A 132 -10.91 13.38 -8.59
N GLY A 133 -11.80 13.87 -7.73
CA GLY A 133 -12.91 13.08 -7.19
C GLY A 133 -13.29 13.44 -5.76
N PRO A 134 -13.98 12.53 -5.04
CA PRO A 134 -14.41 11.19 -5.48
C PRO A 134 -15.53 11.21 -6.54
N LEU A 135 -15.54 10.25 -7.46
CA LEU A 135 -16.41 10.14 -8.65
C LEU A 135 -17.46 9.01 -8.53
N MET A 136 -17.98 8.77 -7.32
CA MET A 136 -18.70 7.55 -6.91
C MET A 136 -19.99 7.19 -7.69
N GLN A 137 -20.62 8.12 -8.42
CA GLN A 137 -21.92 7.86 -9.08
C GLN A 137 -21.93 8.14 -10.59
N ASN A 138 -21.50 9.32 -11.02
CA ASN A 138 -21.72 9.78 -12.40
C ASN A 138 -20.43 9.90 -13.22
N GLY A 139 -19.30 9.45 -12.68
CA GLY A 139 -17.99 9.68 -13.28
C GLY A 139 -17.65 11.17 -13.37
N LEU A 140 -16.71 11.52 -14.23
CA LEU A 140 -16.37 12.90 -14.54
C LEU A 140 -17.35 13.46 -15.59
N SER A 141 -18.02 14.58 -15.29
CA SER A 141 -18.89 15.24 -16.27
C SER A 141 -18.08 15.71 -17.49
N GLY A 142 -18.66 15.56 -18.69
CA GLY A 142 -18.06 16.07 -19.93
C GLY A 142 -17.83 17.59 -19.90
N ASP A 143 -18.64 18.33 -19.14
CA ASP A 143 -18.48 19.79 -18.96
C ASP A 143 -17.17 20.16 -18.23
N CYS A 144 -16.56 19.20 -17.52
CA CYS A 144 -15.27 19.39 -16.88
C CYS A 144 -14.09 19.22 -17.84
N ILE A 145 -14.31 18.69 -19.05
CA ILE A 145 -13.30 18.44 -20.07
C ILE A 145 -13.30 19.63 -21.05
N LEU A 146 -12.22 20.42 -21.03
CA LEU A 146 -12.05 21.56 -21.95
C LEU A 146 -11.72 21.10 -23.36
N CYS A 147 -10.93 20.05 -23.48
CA CYS A 147 -10.42 19.57 -24.76
C CYS A 147 -10.07 18.10 -24.67
N HIS A 148 -10.32 17.38 -25.77
CA HIS A 148 -9.82 16.04 -26.01
C HIS A 148 -8.89 16.08 -27.21
N ILE A 149 -7.60 15.82 -26.97
CA ILE A 149 -6.57 15.77 -28.01
C ILE A 149 -6.33 14.31 -28.36
N THR A 150 -6.42 13.99 -29.64
CA THR A 150 -6.09 12.67 -30.18
C THR A 150 -4.92 12.82 -31.14
N ALA A 151 -3.82 12.12 -30.87
CA ALA A 151 -2.61 12.22 -31.67
C ALA A 151 -1.91 10.85 -31.78
N PRO A 152 -1.11 10.60 -32.83
CA PRO A 152 -0.32 9.38 -32.91
C PRO A 152 0.59 9.23 -31.69
N ALA A 153 0.68 8.01 -31.13
CA ALA A 153 1.47 7.73 -29.94
C ALA A 153 2.94 8.16 -30.09
N LYS A 154 3.50 8.05 -31.31
CA LYS A 154 4.84 8.56 -31.63
C LYS A 154 4.99 10.06 -31.38
N VAL A 155 4.02 10.88 -31.80
CA VAL A 155 4.07 12.34 -31.59
C VAL A 155 3.98 12.68 -30.10
N LEU A 156 3.16 11.95 -29.36
CA LEU A 156 3.04 12.12 -27.91
C LEU A 156 4.30 11.66 -27.17
N ASN A 157 4.95 10.61 -27.65
CA ASN A 157 6.23 10.14 -27.14
C ASN A 157 7.35 11.16 -27.39
N ASP A 158 7.42 11.70 -28.61
CA ASP A 158 8.38 12.77 -28.96
C ASP A 158 8.15 14.02 -28.08
N PHE A 159 6.89 14.38 -27.79
CA PHE A 159 6.55 15.49 -26.90
C PHE A 159 6.87 15.19 -25.42
N ALA A 160 6.73 13.95 -24.97
CA ALA A 160 7.09 13.53 -23.62
C ALA A 160 8.61 13.62 -23.35
N GLY A 161 9.44 13.69 -24.39
CA GLY A 161 10.88 13.91 -24.26
C GLY A 161 11.59 12.78 -23.51
N GLU A 162 12.36 13.12 -22.48
CA GLU A 162 13.21 12.16 -21.74
C GLU A 162 12.48 11.39 -20.64
N TYR A 163 11.18 11.66 -20.42
CA TYR A 163 10.39 10.94 -19.43
C TYR A 163 10.33 9.45 -19.75
N ASN A 164 10.59 8.64 -18.72
CA ASN A 164 10.59 7.19 -18.82
C ASN A 164 10.08 6.55 -17.52
N ALA A 165 9.78 5.27 -17.58
CA ALA A 165 9.21 4.54 -16.44
C ALA A 165 10.11 4.59 -15.19
N GLY A 166 11.43 4.50 -15.34
CA GLY A 166 12.37 4.54 -14.20
C GLY A 166 12.38 5.90 -13.50
N TRP A 167 12.17 6.98 -14.25
CA TRP A 167 12.00 8.31 -13.66
C TRP A 167 10.61 8.48 -13.03
N LEU A 168 9.53 8.13 -13.73
CA LEU A 168 8.15 8.34 -13.27
C LEU A 168 7.77 7.42 -12.10
N PHE A 169 8.38 6.24 -12.01
CA PHE A 169 8.16 5.24 -10.97
C PHE A 169 9.47 4.97 -10.22
N PRO A 170 9.91 5.90 -9.35
CA PRO A 170 11.12 5.76 -8.57
C PRO A 170 11.21 4.45 -7.79
N GLU A 171 12.46 3.99 -7.64
CA GLU A 171 12.81 2.88 -6.76
C GLU A 171 12.48 3.21 -5.29
N PRO A 172 12.33 2.20 -4.42
CA PRO A 172 12.11 2.41 -2.99
C PRO A 172 13.21 3.20 -2.28
N SER A 173 14.40 3.32 -2.85
CA SER A 173 15.45 4.21 -2.31
C SER A 173 15.07 5.68 -2.39
N ASP A 174 14.31 6.05 -3.42
CA ASP A 174 13.98 7.44 -3.75
C ASP A 174 12.54 7.78 -3.36
N ASP A 175 11.63 6.80 -3.36
CA ASP A 175 10.23 6.96 -3.00
C ASP A 175 9.96 6.40 -1.59
N PRO A 176 9.96 7.23 -0.54
CA PRO A 176 9.77 6.77 0.83
C PRO A 176 8.36 6.21 1.06
N VAL A 177 7.34 6.69 0.34
CA VAL A 177 5.98 6.17 0.49
C VAL A 177 5.90 4.77 -0.11
N TYR A 178 6.49 4.57 -1.30
CA TYR A 178 6.59 3.24 -1.90
C TYR A 178 7.37 2.28 -1.01
N ARG A 179 8.50 2.73 -0.44
CA ARG A 179 9.31 1.95 0.52
C ARG A 179 8.50 1.49 1.72
N GLU A 180 7.72 2.37 2.34
CA GLU A 180 6.85 2.01 3.47
C GLU A 180 5.76 1.00 3.04
N LEU A 181 5.14 1.20 1.89
CA LEU A 181 4.12 0.27 1.37
C LEU A 181 4.68 -1.12 1.04
N LEU A 182 5.95 -1.21 0.63
CA LEU A 182 6.65 -2.49 0.41
C LEU A 182 7.17 -3.13 1.72
N ALA A 183 7.24 -2.42 2.83
CA ALA A 183 7.69 -2.97 4.12
C ALA A 183 6.62 -3.86 4.80
N MET A 184 5.43 -3.91 4.22
CA MET A 184 4.33 -4.76 4.69
C MET A 184 4.73 -6.24 4.69
N PRO A 185 4.27 -7.03 5.68
CA PRO A 185 4.70 -8.41 5.81
C PRO A 185 4.23 -9.24 4.61
N TRP A 186 5.05 -10.21 4.25
CA TRP A 186 4.66 -11.25 3.31
C TRP A 186 3.78 -12.27 4.03
N GLU A 187 2.71 -12.72 3.38
CA GLU A 187 1.78 -13.71 3.92
C GLU A 187 1.96 -15.04 3.21
N LYS A 188 2.09 -16.12 3.99
CA LYS A 188 2.12 -17.48 3.44
C LYS A 188 0.82 -17.79 2.68
N MET A 189 0.95 -18.30 1.47
CA MET A 189 -0.15 -18.71 0.61
C MET A 189 -0.67 -20.09 1.07
N ARG A 190 -1.81 -20.11 1.76
CA ARG A 190 -2.37 -21.33 2.38
C ARG A 190 -2.82 -22.41 1.39
N HIS A 191 -3.10 -22.05 0.14
CA HIS A 191 -3.61 -22.97 -0.89
C HIS A 191 -2.52 -23.66 -1.72
N VAL A 192 -1.25 -23.35 -1.45
CA VAL A 192 -0.11 -24.01 -2.10
C VAL A 192 0.34 -25.16 -1.20
N PRO A 193 0.37 -26.41 -1.68
CA PRO A 193 0.82 -27.56 -0.89
C PRO A 193 2.22 -27.33 -0.31
N ASN A 194 2.43 -27.70 0.96
CA ASN A 194 3.73 -27.60 1.62
C ASN A 194 4.69 -28.75 1.27
N GLU A 195 4.36 -29.59 0.28
CA GLU A 195 5.20 -30.73 -0.14
C GLU A 195 6.48 -30.27 -0.88
N GLY A 196 6.63 -28.96 -1.12
CA GLY A 196 7.83 -28.33 -1.65
C GLY A 196 8.14 -27.02 -0.92
N LEU A 197 8.64 -26.04 -1.66
CA LEU A 197 8.97 -24.72 -1.11
C LEU A 197 7.70 -23.94 -0.77
N GLU A 198 7.73 -23.25 0.37
CA GLU A 198 6.63 -22.38 0.77
C GLU A 198 6.50 -21.19 -0.17
N ALA A 199 5.26 -20.78 -0.43
CA ALA A 199 4.95 -19.62 -1.25
C ALA A 199 4.38 -18.49 -0.41
N PHE A 200 4.82 -17.27 -0.69
CA PHE A 200 4.39 -16.06 -0.02
C PHE A 200 3.92 -15.01 -1.02
N ARG A 201 2.99 -14.16 -0.59
CA ARG A 201 2.53 -12.98 -1.35
C ARG A 201 2.60 -11.73 -0.50
N ARG A 202 2.65 -10.56 -1.13
CA ARG A 202 2.53 -9.28 -0.40
C ARG A 202 1.21 -9.22 0.37
N SER A 203 1.24 -8.71 1.60
CA SER A 203 0.04 -8.30 2.35
C SER A 203 -0.82 -7.29 1.58
N LEU A 204 -0.16 -6.42 0.80
CA LEU A 204 -0.75 -5.43 -0.09
C LEU A 204 -0.17 -5.65 -1.48
N GLU A 205 -0.97 -6.13 -2.42
CA GLU A 205 -0.51 -6.35 -3.81
C GLU A 205 -0.37 -5.01 -4.53
N LEU A 206 0.87 -4.62 -4.84
CA LEU A 206 1.23 -3.40 -5.56
C LEU A 206 1.78 -3.78 -6.95
N PRO A 207 1.54 -2.95 -7.99
CA PRO A 207 2.33 -3.05 -9.22
C PRO A 207 3.79 -2.69 -8.91
N GLU A 208 4.69 -3.64 -9.11
CA GLU A 208 6.14 -3.47 -8.96
C GLU A 208 6.77 -3.22 -10.35
N TYR A 209 7.24 -1.99 -10.58
CA TYR A 209 7.77 -1.52 -11.87
C TYR A 209 9.25 -1.84 -12.08
N SER A 210 9.96 -2.11 -10.99
CA SER A 210 11.34 -2.55 -10.96
C SER A 210 11.44 -3.90 -10.28
N TYR A 211 12.37 -4.73 -10.75
CA TYR A 211 12.71 -5.99 -10.09
C TYR A 211 13.63 -5.70 -8.90
N TYR A 212 13.08 -5.21 -7.80
CA TYR A 212 13.83 -4.93 -6.57
C TYR A 212 14.03 -6.17 -5.67
N LEU A 213 13.55 -7.35 -6.08
CA LEU A 213 13.67 -8.55 -5.26
C LEU A 213 15.15 -8.96 -5.10
N GLN A 214 15.58 -9.02 -3.85
CA GLN A 214 16.91 -9.47 -3.47
C GLN A 214 16.88 -10.98 -3.28
N LYS A 215 17.95 -11.66 -3.71
CA LYS A 215 18.09 -13.12 -3.54
C LYS A 215 18.01 -13.51 -2.06
N HIS A 216 18.70 -12.77 -1.19
CA HIS A 216 18.54 -12.85 0.26
C HIS A 216 17.62 -11.72 0.71
N MET A 217 16.50 -12.07 1.32
CA MET A 217 15.56 -11.05 1.77
C MET A 217 16.17 -10.27 2.94
N PRO A 218 16.12 -8.93 2.91
CA PRO A 218 16.80 -8.14 3.92
C PRO A 218 16.13 -8.33 5.29
N PRO A 219 16.84 -8.12 6.42
CA PRO A 219 16.31 -8.32 7.78
C PRO A 219 15.01 -7.55 8.10
N ARG A 220 14.73 -6.52 7.30
CA ARG A 220 13.51 -5.72 7.32
C ARG A 220 12.30 -6.40 6.63
N SER A 221 12.41 -7.63 6.16
CA SER A 221 11.33 -8.34 5.49
C SER A 221 10.77 -9.41 6.41
N ALA A 222 9.52 -9.28 6.84
CA ALA A 222 8.85 -10.35 7.58
C ALA A 222 8.11 -11.29 6.64
N MET A 223 8.47 -12.57 6.68
CA MET A 223 7.71 -13.65 6.07
C MET A 223 6.84 -14.33 7.11
N TYR A 224 5.56 -13.96 7.14
CA TYR A 224 4.66 -14.45 8.16
C TYR A 224 4.15 -15.85 7.84
N ARG A 225 4.56 -16.78 8.69
CA ARG A 225 3.97 -18.11 8.87
C ARG A 225 3.00 -18.03 10.04
N GLN A 226 1.87 -18.71 9.98
CA GLN A 226 0.96 -18.72 11.12
C GLN A 226 1.62 -19.47 12.29
N PHE A 227 1.78 -18.78 13.41
CA PHE A 227 2.26 -19.33 14.67
C PHE A 227 1.51 -18.70 15.84
N TRP A 228 1.53 -19.35 17.00
CA TRP A 228 1.13 -18.77 18.27
C TRP A 228 2.35 -18.31 19.05
N THR A 229 2.26 -17.18 19.75
CA THR A 229 3.41 -16.70 20.54
C THR A 229 3.82 -17.67 21.65
N ARG A 230 2.89 -18.49 22.16
CA ARG A 230 3.19 -19.53 23.15
C ARG A 230 4.07 -20.67 22.62
N ASP A 231 4.10 -20.86 21.30
CA ASP A 231 4.89 -21.91 20.67
C ASP A 231 6.35 -21.45 20.49
N LEU A 232 6.63 -20.17 20.75
CA LEU A 232 7.98 -19.62 20.78
C LEU A 232 8.67 -19.92 22.11
N PRO A 233 10.00 -20.02 22.13
CA PRO A 233 10.77 -20.15 23.37
C PRO A 233 10.42 -19.00 24.33
N PRO A 234 10.14 -19.27 25.62
CA PRO A 234 9.82 -18.22 26.57
C PRO A 234 11.01 -17.26 26.70
N PRO A 235 10.77 -15.94 26.81
CA PRO A 235 11.82 -14.99 27.18
C PRO A 235 12.52 -15.43 28.46
N SER A 236 13.82 -15.15 28.58
CA SER A 236 14.59 -15.44 29.79
C SER A 236 14.04 -14.78 31.07
N THR A 237 13.11 -13.83 30.92
CA THR A 237 12.44 -13.08 31.99
C THR A 237 11.04 -13.61 32.35
N CYS A 238 10.54 -14.65 31.69
CA CYS A 238 9.19 -15.17 31.96
C CYS A 238 9.12 -15.86 33.32
N GLN A 239 8.19 -15.42 34.16
CA GLN A 239 7.90 -16.08 35.43
C GLN A 239 7.13 -17.38 35.17
N PRO A 240 7.57 -18.52 35.73
CA PRO A 240 6.80 -19.76 35.62
C PRO A 240 5.48 -19.64 36.40
N GLY A 241 4.37 -20.06 35.77
CA GLY A 241 3.07 -20.21 36.45
C GLY A 241 1.97 -19.21 36.07
N ILE A 242 2.22 -18.26 35.17
CA ILE A 242 1.19 -17.32 34.66
C ILE A 242 0.18 -18.08 33.80
N LYS A 243 -1.11 -17.97 34.12
CA LYS A 243 -2.20 -18.50 33.29
C LYS A 243 -2.56 -17.48 32.22
N ILE A 244 -2.34 -17.83 30.95
CA ILE A 244 -2.62 -16.96 29.81
C ILE A 244 -3.80 -17.52 29.00
N ALA A 245 -4.85 -16.74 28.80
CA ALA A 245 -5.89 -17.01 27.81
C ALA A 245 -5.46 -16.46 26.45
N GLN A 246 -5.42 -17.29 25.42
CA GLN A 246 -5.03 -16.87 24.07
C GLN A 246 -6.22 -16.88 23.11
N ILE A 247 -6.42 -15.76 22.43
CA ILE A 247 -7.51 -15.56 21.48
C ILE A 247 -6.91 -15.19 20.13
N LEU A 248 -7.18 -15.98 19.10
CA LEU A 248 -6.80 -15.64 17.72
C LEU A 248 -7.94 -14.91 17.03
N CYS A 249 -7.64 -13.74 16.49
CA CYS A 249 -8.54 -12.90 15.72
C CYS A 249 -8.03 -12.73 14.30
N SER A 250 -8.94 -12.43 13.38
CA SER A 250 -8.54 -12.00 12.04
C SER A 250 -7.77 -10.67 12.11
N SER A 251 -6.68 -10.57 11.36
CA SER A 251 -5.92 -9.32 11.12
C SER A 251 -6.79 -8.17 10.63
N SER A 252 -7.91 -8.46 9.98
CA SER A 252 -8.91 -7.45 9.58
C SER A 252 -9.48 -6.65 10.75
N LEU A 253 -9.60 -7.25 11.93
CA LEU A 253 -10.12 -6.61 13.15
C LEU A 253 -9.21 -5.46 13.61
N TYR A 254 -7.90 -5.62 13.45
CA TYR A 254 -6.93 -4.60 13.81
C TYR A 254 -6.96 -3.39 12.86
N HIS A 255 -7.20 -3.63 11.58
CA HIS A 255 -7.21 -2.56 10.58
C HIS A 255 -8.54 -1.76 10.56
N GLY A 256 -9.59 -2.29 11.18
CA GLY A 256 -10.89 -1.62 11.27
C GLY A 256 -10.86 -0.37 12.15
N ALA A 257 -11.83 0.52 11.94
CA ALA A 257 -12.09 1.65 12.83
C ALA A 257 -13.35 1.36 13.65
N SER A 258 -13.26 1.49 14.99
CA SER A 258 -14.44 1.54 15.87
C SER A 258 -14.60 2.97 16.38
N ALA A 259 -15.83 3.50 16.31
CA ALA A 259 -16.16 4.85 16.77
C ALA A 259 -16.44 4.91 18.29
N SER A 260 -16.55 3.76 18.97
CA SER A 260 -17.05 3.68 20.34
C SER A 260 -16.13 2.89 21.26
N ARG A 261 -16.03 3.35 22.52
CA ARG A 261 -15.48 2.56 23.63
C ARG A 261 -16.37 1.34 23.83
N LEU A 262 -15.85 0.17 23.52
CA LEU A 262 -16.54 -1.10 23.75
C LEU A 262 -16.22 -1.54 25.17
N ILE A 263 -17.25 -1.77 25.98
CA ILE A 263 -17.13 -2.53 27.22
C ILE A 263 -17.15 -4.00 26.80
N LEU A 264 -16.11 -4.74 27.15
CA LEU A 264 -15.94 -6.15 26.78
C LEU A 264 -16.08 -7.02 28.04
N PRO A 265 -17.31 -7.19 28.57
CA PRO A 265 -17.54 -7.84 29.87
C PRO A 265 -17.03 -9.29 29.90
N GLU A 266 -17.01 -9.98 28.76
CA GLU A 266 -16.46 -11.33 28.66
C GLU A 266 -14.92 -11.36 28.80
N LEU A 267 -14.20 -10.30 28.39
CA LEU A 267 -12.76 -10.21 28.66
C LEU A 267 -12.49 -9.97 30.15
N THR A 268 -13.36 -9.21 30.83
CA THR A 268 -13.24 -8.99 32.27
C THR A 268 -13.42 -10.29 33.04
N LYS A 269 -14.39 -11.12 32.67
CA LYS A 269 -14.56 -12.46 33.26
C LYS A 269 -13.35 -13.36 33.04
N LEU A 270 -12.73 -13.31 31.84
CA LEU A 270 -11.51 -14.07 31.58
C LEU A 270 -10.34 -13.64 32.49
N LEU A 271 -10.22 -12.35 32.84
CA LEU A 271 -9.20 -11.86 33.80
C LEU A 271 -9.48 -12.24 35.28
N GLU A 272 -10.64 -12.84 35.57
CA GLU A 272 -10.90 -13.46 36.88
C GLU A 272 -10.26 -14.85 36.99
N GLU A 273 -10.13 -15.56 35.88
CA GLU A 273 -9.59 -16.93 35.80
C GLU A 273 -8.13 -17.00 35.32
N TYR A 274 -7.73 -16.05 34.48
CA TYR A 274 -6.41 -15.95 33.86
C TYR A 274 -5.70 -14.68 34.32
N ASP A 275 -4.37 -14.77 34.45
CA ASP A 275 -3.50 -13.65 34.85
C ASP A 275 -3.24 -12.70 33.66
N GLU A 276 -3.32 -13.23 32.44
CA GLU A 276 -3.12 -12.50 31.19
C GLU A 276 -4.09 -12.98 30.10
N ILE A 277 -4.52 -12.05 29.24
CA ILE A 277 -5.20 -12.35 27.98
C ILE A 277 -4.32 -11.86 26.84
N SER A 278 -3.93 -12.75 25.93
CA SER A 278 -3.25 -12.41 24.70
C SER A 278 -4.21 -12.53 23.51
N ILE A 279 -4.50 -11.39 22.87
CA ILE A 279 -5.29 -11.32 21.65
C ILE A 279 -4.31 -11.24 20.48
N GLU A 280 -4.11 -12.37 19.81
CA GLU A 280 -3.22 -12.52 18.66
C GLU A 280 -3.99 -12.36 17.34
N LEU A 281 -3.33 -11.82 16.33
CA LEU A 281 -3.85 -11.68 14.98
C LEU A 281 -3.39 -12.87 14.13
N ASP A 282 -4.20 -13.30 13.18
CA ASP A 282 -3.81 -14.29 12.16
C ASP A 282 -2.88 -13.73 11.07
N GLY A 283 -2.08 -12.72 11.43
CA GLY A 283 -1.17 -11.96 10.56
C GLY A 283 -0.15 -11.17 11.38
N LEU A 284 0.66 -10.39 10.69
CA LEU A 284 1.48 -9.34 11.29
C LEU A 284 0.98 -7.96 10.87
N VAL A 285 1.12 -7.02 11.78
CA VAL A 285 0.85 -5.60 11.54
C VAL A 285 2.17 -4.87 11.48
N TYR A 286 2.43 -4.16 10.39
CA TYR A 286 3.59 -3.27 10.31
C TYR A 286 3.27 -1.91 10.95
N HIS A 287 4.11 -1.46 11.90
CA HIS A 287 3.90 -0.20 12.62
C HIS A 287 4.78 0.96 12.14
N GLY A 288 5.61 0.79 11.10
CA GLY A 288 6.59 1.79 10.67
C GLY A 288 7.95 1.69 11.38
N MET A 289 8.83 2.66 11.06
CA MET A 289 10.10 2.95 11.76
C MET A 289 11.13 1.80 11.81
N GLY A 290 11.58 1.31 10.65
CA GLY A 290 12.65 0.31 10.64
C GLY A 290 12.19 -1.04 11.19
N THR A 291 10.97 -1.46 10.81
CA THR A 291 10.45 -2.83 10.90
C THR A 291 10.08 -3.37 12.27
N ARG A 292 9.16 -2.66 12.94
CA ARG A 292 8.42 -3.22 14.07
C ARG A 292 7.12 -3.86 13.57
N TYR A 293 7.06 -5.19 13.68
CA TYR A 293 5.85 -5.95 13.42
C TYR A 293 5.15 -6.31 14.73
N GLY A 294 3.85 -6.04 14.82
CA GLY A 294 2.99 -6.47 15.90
C GLY A 294 2.22 -7.74 15.53
N LYS A 295 2.12 -8.68 16.47
CA LYS A 295 1.33 -9.91 16.32
C LYS A 295 -0.01 -9.84 17.05
N GLY A 296 -0.19 -8.90 17.97
CA GLY A 296 -1.37 -8.82 18.81
C GLY A 296 -1.20 -7.83 19.95
N VAL A 297 -2.09 -7.92 20.93
CA VAL A 297 -2.03 -7.16 22.18
C VAL A 297 -2.15 -8.10 23.38
N GLY A 298 -1.32 -7.87 24.39
CA GLY A 298 -1.43 -8.53 25.69
C GLY A 298 -2.14 -7.62 26.69
N ILE A 299 -3.02 -8.21 27.49
CA ILE A 299 -3.74 -7.56 28.58
C ILE A 299 -3.36 -8.29 29.86
N VAL A 300 -2.63 -7.60 30.73
CA VAL A 300 -2.21 -8.13 32.04
C VAL A 300 -3.05 -7.48 33.13
N LYS A 301 -3.32 -8.24 34.19
CA LYS A 301 -4.05 -7.78 35.38
C LYS A 301 -3.32 -6.68 36.16
#